data_AF-A0A6N8JD71-F1
#
_entry.id   AF-A0A6N8JD71-F1
#
_cell.length_a   1.000
_cell.length_b   1.000
_cell.length_c   1.000
_cell.angle_alpha   90.00
_cell.angle_beta   90.00
_cell.angle_gamma   90.00
#
_symmetry.space_group_name_H-M   'P 1'
#
loop_
_entity.id
_entity.type
_entity.pdbx_description
1 polymer ?
#
loop_
_entity_poly.entity_id
_entity_poly.type
_entity_poly.pdbx_seq_one_letter_code
_entity_poly.pdbx_strand_id
1 'polypeptide(L)'
;MKFPVRITGIEDFDWEEFYILGLGEKREYEMLKKTRPSHTDIFNMIRIDPYYDEDYGLFAKVTRLSDKKRFQLPLADMKAIDKKSPEYQLLEDYSVWFINYQ
;
A
#
# COMPACT_ATOMS: atom_id res chain seq x y z
N MET A 1 -6.18 15.46 -6.39
CA MET A 1 -6.53 14.37 -5.45
C MET A 1 -7.14 14.96 -4.19
N LYS A 2 -8.23 14.40 -3.66
CA LYS A 2 -8.81 14.84 -2.39
C LYS A 2 -8.46 13.88 -1.26
N PHE A 3 -7.87 14.39 -0.19
CA PHE A 3 -7.51 13.59 0.99
C PHE A 3 -8.58 13.69 2.09
N PRO A 4 -8.72 12.66 2.95
CA PRO A 4 -8.05 11.37 2.88
C PRO A 4 -8.65 10.44 1.83
N VAL A 5 -7.82 9.57 1.23
CA VAL A 5 -8.26 8.52 0.29
C VAL A 5 -8.18 7.16 0.98
N ARG A 6 -9.22 6.33 0.87
CA ARG A 6 -9.16 4.95 1.35
C ARG A 6 -8.47 4.07 0.32
N ILE A 7 -7.34 3.50 0.71
CA ILE A 7 -6.48 2.67 -0.14
C ILE A 7 -6.15 1.33 0.53
N THR A 8 -5.73 0.35 -0.28
CA THR A 8 -5.27 -0.98 0.12
C THR A 8 -4.13 -1.42 -0.81
N GLY A 9 -3.38 -2.46 -0.47
CA GLY A 9 -2.33 -2.99 -1.35
C GLY A 9 -2.90 -3.53 -2.66
N ILE A 10 -2.15 -3.37 -3.75
CA ILE A 10 -2.47 -3.97 -5.05
C ILE A 10 -2.28 -5.49 -4.95
N GLU A 11 -1.09 -5.90 -4.52
CA GLU A 11 -0.61 -7.27 -4.28
C GLU A 11 0.06 -7.36 -2.91
N ASP A 12 0.54 -8.55 -2.55
CA ASP A 12 1.28 -8.78 -1.32
C ASP A 12 2.58 -7.99 -1.25
N PHE A 13 2.92 -7.50 -0.05
CA PHE A 13 4.19 -6.83 0.16
C PHE A 13 5.33 -7.86 0.30
N ASP A 14 6.56 -7.47 -0.03
CA ASP A 14 7.75 -8.35 0.00
C ASP A 14 7.88 -9.20 1.27
N TRP A 15 7.53 -8.62 2.43
CA TRP A 15 7.63 -9.34 3.71
C TRP A 15 6.55 -10.41 3.90
N GLU A 16 5.42 -10.30 3.20
CA GLU A 16 4.29 -11.23 3.23
C GLU A 16 4.51 -12.45 2.33
N GLU A 17 5.25 -12.28 1.22
CA GLU A 17 5.46 -13.31 0.19
C GLU A 17 5.94 -14.64 0.79
N PHE A 18 6.94 -14.60 1.67
CA PHE A 18 7.47 -15.79 2.37
C PHE A 18 6.39 -16.61 3.10
N TYR A 19 5.38 -15.94 3.67
CA TYR A 19 4.29 -16.59 4.38
C TYR A 19 3.17 -17.02 3.43
N ILE A 20 2.90 -16.24 2.37
CA ILE A 20 1.86 -16.52 1.38
C ILE A 20 2.23 -17.72 0.52
N LEU A 21 3.50 -17.88 0.15
CA LEU A 21 4.04 -19.06 -0.54
C LEU A 21 4.08 -20.32 0.34
N GLY A 22 3.76 -20.19 1.64
CA GLY A 22 3.68 -21.31 2.58
C GLY A 22 5.03 -21.78 3.14
N LEU A 23 6.11 -20.99 2.96
CA LEU A 23 7.43 -21.28 3.52
C LEU A 23 7.51 -20.91 5.02
N GLY A 24 6.74 -19.90 5.45
CA GLY A 24 6.68 -19.44 6.84
C GLY A 24 5.50 -19.99 7.66
N GLU A 25 5.58 -19.82 8.99
CA GLU A 25 4.49 -20.22 9.89
C GLU A 25 3.34 -19.21 9.89
N LYS A 26 2.10 -19.69 9.75
CA LYS A 26 0.89 -18.85 9.79
C LYS A 26 0.76 -18.03 11.09
N ARG A 27 1.18 -18.59 12.23
CA ARG A 27 1.11 -17.88 13.51
C ARG A 27 2.05 -16.68 13.56
N GLU A 28 3.23 -16.84 12.98
CA GLU A 28 4.22 -15.76 12.88
C GLU A 28 3.70 -14.66 11.95
N TYR A 29 3.14 -15.03 10.79
CA TYR A 29 2.51 -14.09 9.87
C TYR A 29 1.47 -13.22 10.57
N GLU A 30 0.52 -13.82 11.30
CA GLU A 30 -0.51 -13.09 12.05
C GLU A 30 0.06 -12.19 13.16
N MET A 31 1.18 -12.58 13.76
CA MET A 31 1.87 -11.74 14.75
C MET A 31 2.55 -10.54 14.09
N LEU A 32 3.18 -10.73 12.93
CA LEU A 32 3.83 -9.66 12.18
C LEU A 32 2.82 -8.64 11.66
N LYS A 33 1.65 -9.06 11.15
CA LYS A 33 0.56 -8.16 10.70
C LYS A 33 0.09 -7.18 11.78
N LYS A 34 0.25 -7.51 13.06
CA LYS A 34 -0.06 -6.57 14.15
C LYS A 34 0.86 -5.36 14.13
N THR A 35 2.09 -5.48 13.65
CA THR A 35 3.11 -4.41 13.67
C THR A 35 3.46 -3.87 12.29
N ARG A 36 3.47 -4.73 11.28
CA ARG A 36 3.77 -4.42 9.88
C ARG A 36 2.47 -4.12 9.11
N PRO A 37 2.54 -3.27 8.06
CA PRO A 37 1.43 -3.08 7.15
C PRO A 37 1.24 -4.33 6.28
N SER A 38 -0.01 -4.70 6.00
CA SER A 38 -0.35 -5.81 5.09
C SER A 38 -1.11 -5.30 3.88
N HIS A 39 -0.99 -5.96 2.72
CA HIS A 39 -1.80 -5.64 1.54
C HIS A 39 -3.30 -5.75 1.79
N THR A 40 -3.69 -6.56 2.79
CA THR A 40 -5.08 -6.75 3.24
C THR A 40 -5.58 -5.66 4.19
N ASP A 41 -4.71 -4.76 4.66
CA ASP A 41 -5.11 -3.66 5.52
C ASP A 41 -5.77 -2.53 4.71
N ILE A 42 -6.76 -1.88 5.33
CA ILE A 42 -7.32 -0.63 4.80
C ILE A 42 -6.62 0.55 5.46
N PHE A 43 -6.13 1.47 4.64
CA PHE A 43 -5.48 2.68 5.09
C PHE A 43 -6.21 3.94 4.63
N ASN A 44 -6.13 4.98 5.46
CA ASN A 44 -6.36 6.35 5.02
C ASN A 44 -5.04 6.95 4.54
N MET A 45 -4.92 7.20 3.24
CA MET A 45 -3.84 8.00 2.68
C MET A 45 -4.08 9.47 3.01
N ILE A 46 -3.11 10.10 3.67
CA ILE A 46 -3.21 11.48 4.17
C ILE A 46 -2.51 12.45 3.22
N ARG A 47 -1.39 12.03 2.63
CA ARG A 47 -0.61 12.80 1.65
C ARG A 47 0.36 11.89 0.89
N ILE A 48 0.84 12.37 -0.25
CA ILE A 48 2.00 11.82 -0.95
C ILE A 48 3.25 12.57 -0.46
N ASP A 49 4.35 11.85 -0.28
CA ASP A 49 5.65 12.42 0.08
C ASP A 49 6.20 13.24 -1.11
N PRO A 50 6.79 14.44 -0.88
CA PRO A 50 7.37 15.23 -1.96
C PRO A 50 8.60 14.59 -2.61
N TYR A 51 9.21 13.60 -1.96
CA TYR A 51 10.37 12.88 -2.48
C TYR A 51 9.95 11.53 -3.06
N TYR A 52 10.70 11.09 -4.06
CA TYR A 52 10.58 9.77 -4.66
C TYR A 52 11.89 9.00 -4.49
N ASP A 53 11.78 7.68 -4.59
CA ASP A 53 12.88 6.74 -4.66
C ASP A 53 12.94 6.14 -6.07
N GLU A 54 14.13 5.82 -6.57
CA GLU A 54 14.28 5.30 -7.94
C GLU A 54 13.69 3.89 -8.07
N ASP A 55 13.81 3.06 -7.04
CA ASP A 55 13.34 1.66 -7.04
C ASP A 55 11.87 1.54 -6.62
N TYR A 56 11.38 2.45 -5.77
CA TYR A 56 10.03 2.37 -5.18
C TYR A 56 9.08 3.52 -5.56
N GLY A 57 9.59 4.54 -6.26
CA GLY A 57 8.79 5.67 -6.72
C GLY A 57 8.33 6.59 -5.59
N LEU A 58 7.14 7.16 -5.77
CA LEU A 58 6.52 8.04 -4.80
C LEU A 58 6.04 7.25 -3.60
N PHE A 59 6.05 7.86 -2.41
CA PHE A 59 5.51 7.24 -1.21
C PHE A 59 4.25 7.93 -0.71
N ALA A 60 3.31 7.16 -0.16
CA ALA A 60 2.14 7.65 0.56
C ALA A 60 2.38 7.63 2.07
N LYS A 61 2.02 8.71 2.77
CA LYS A 61 1.85 8.68 4.24
C LYS A 61 0.44 8.22 4.55
N VAL A 62 0.33 7.10 5.25
CA VAL A 62 -0.94 6.42 5.47
C VAL A 62 -1.18 6.14 6.95
N THR A 63 -2.44 6.03 7.33
CA THR A 63 -2.86 5.59 8.66
C THR A 63 -3.77 4.38 8.53
N ARG A 64 -3.37 3.25 9.12
CA ARG A 64 -4.18 2.03 9.12
C ARG A 64 -5.48 2.23 9.89
N LEU A 65 -6.59 1.79 9.33
CA LEU A 65 -7.91 2.06 9.93
C LEU A 65 -8.14 1.31 11.24
N SER A 66 -7.67 0.07 11.35
CA SER A 66 -7.95 -0.84 12.46
C SER A 66 -7.33 -0.39 13.77
N ASP A 67 -6.08 0.09 13.76
CA ASP A 67 -5.32 0.41 14.97
C ASP A 67 -4.63 1.78 14.95
N LYS A 68 -4.89 2.59 13.91
CA LYS A 68 -4.37 3.96 13.74
C LYS A 68 -2.83 4.05 13.63
N LYS A 69 -2.14 2.92 13.41
CA LYS A 69 -0.69 2.96 13.12
C LYS A 69 -0.42 3.69 11.82
N ARG A 70 0.71 4.40 11.79
CA ARG A 70 1.14 5.23 10.67
C ARG A 70 2.25 4.52 9.93
N PHE A 71 2.19 4.56 8.60
CA PHE A 71 3.17 3.94 7.72
C PHE A 71 3.52 4.89 6.58
N GLN A 72 4.63 4.59 5.94
CA GLN A 72 5.02 5.11 4.64
C GLN A 72 5.09 3.92 3.69
N LEU A 73 4.30 3.94 2.62
CA LEU A 73 4.19 2.83 1.67
C LEU A 73 4.41 3.34 0.24
N PRO A 74 5.07 2.58 -0.65
CA PRO A 74 5.18 2.94 -2.06
C PRO A 74 3.80 3.18 -2.65
N LEU A 75 3.62 4.27 -3.39
CA LEU A 75 2.35 4.63 -4.01
C LEU A 75 2.02 3.67 -5.16
N ALA A 76 3.05 3.13 -5.82
CA ALA A 76 2.93 2.18 -6.91
C ALA A 76 2.27 0.87 -6.46
N ASP A 77 2.42 0.48 -5.20
CA ASP A 77 1.87 -0.75 -4.62
C ASP A 77 0.45 -0.58 -4.07
N MET A 78 -0.17 0.59 -4.25
CA MET A 78 -1.42 0.95 -3.60
C MET A 78 -2.53 1.29 -4.60
N LYS A 79 -3.74 0.83 -4.31
CA LYS A 79 -4.96 1.17 -5.08
C LYS A 79 -6.03 1.79 -4.21
N ALA A 80 -6.85 2.65 -4.80
CA ALA A 80 -8.06 3.12 -4.12
C ALA A 80 -9.07 1.98 -3.97
N ILE A 81 -9.81 1.99 -2.86
CA ILE A 81 -10.88 1.02 -2.62
C ILE A 81 -12.12 1.38 -3.44
N ASP A 82 -12.42 2.67 -3.57
CA ASP A 82 -13.58 3.13 -4.33
C ASP A 82 -13.25 3.27 -5.81
N LYS A 83 -13.60 2.24 -6.59
CA LYS A 83 -13.39 2.18 -8.05
C LYS A 83 -14.11 3.27 -8.85
N LYS A 84 -15.08 3.97 -8.25
CA LYS A 84 -15.81 5.06 -8.91
C LYS A 84 -15.20 6.43 -8.61
N SER A 85 -14.23 6.49 -7.71
CA SER A 85 -13.56 7.74 -7.35
C SER A 85 -12.56 8.17 -8.45
N PRO A 86 -12.40 9.48 -8.71
CA PRO A 86 -11.33 9.97 -9.57
C PRO A 86 -9.93 9.55 -9.09
N GLU A 87 -9.78 9.35 -7.78
CA GLU A 87 -8.55 8.87 -7.15
C GLU A 87 -8.19 7.44 -7.55
N TYR A 88 -9.17 6.59 -7.87
CA TYR A 88 -8.90 5.22 -8.33
C TYR A 88 -8.13 5.24 -9.64
N GLN A 89 -8.62 5.98 -10.64
CA GLN A 89 -7.97 6.07 -11.93
C GLN A 89 -6.56 6.69 -11.80
N LEU A 90 -6.40 7.74 -11.00
CA LEU A 90 -5.10 8.37 -10.79
C LEU A 90 -4.05 7.41 -10.19
N LEU A 91 -4.45 6.59 -9.21
CA LEU A 91 -3.55 5.62 -8.60
C LEU A 91 -3.26 4.44 -9.54
N GLU A 92 -4.28 3.97 -10.27
CA GLU A 92 -4.13 2.92 -11.28
C GLU A 92 -3.18 3.35 -12.40
N ASP A 93 -3.40 4.52 -12.99
CA ASP A 93 -2.53 5.09 -14.03
C ASP A 93 -1.07 5.22 -13.56
N TYR A 94 -0.86 5.67 -12.32
CA TYR A 94 0.48 5.78 -11.74
C TYR A 94 1.15 4.41 -11.57
N SER A 95 0.45 3.43 -11.01
CA SER A 95 0.99 2.06 -10.84
C SER A 95 1.37 1.42 -12.17
N VAL A 96 0.53 1.59 -13.21
CA VAL A 96 0.80 1.09 -14.56
C VAL A 96 2.00 1.80 -15.19
N TRP A 97 2.08 3.13 -15.07
CA TRP A 97 3.22 3.87 -15.58
C TRP A 97 4.53 3.42 -14.91
N PHE A 98 4.52 3.29 -13.58
CA PHE A 98 5.69 2.92 -12.79
C PHE A 98 6.24 1.55 -13.22
N ILE A 99 5.39 0.53 -13.32
CA ILE A 99 5.81 -0.84 -13.68
C ILE A 99 6.36 -0.92 -15.11
N ASN A 100 5.89 -0.07 -16.03
CA ASN A 100 6.25 -0.17 -17.45
C ASN A 100 7.38 0.77 -17.89
N TYR A 101 7.61 1.87 -17.18
CA TYR A 101 8.45 2.96 -17.69
C TYR A 101 9.47 3.53 -16.70
N GLN A 102 9.45 3.10 -15.44
CA GLN A 102 10.47 3.49 -14.47
C GLN A 102 11.67 2.52 -14.50
#